data_AF-A0A7S0HZU1-F1
#
_entry.id   AF-A0A7S0HZU1-F1
#
_cell.length_a   1.000
_cell.length_b   1.000
_cell.length_c   1.000
_cell.angle_alpha   90.00
_cell.angle_beta   90.00
_cell.angle_gamma   90.00
#
_symmetry.space_group_name_H-M   'P 1'
#
loop_
_entity.id
_entity.type
_entity.pdbx_description
1 polymer ?
#
loop_
_entity_poly.entity_id
_entity_poly.type
_entity_poly.pdbx_seq_one_letter_code
_entity_poly.pdbx_strand_id
1 'polypeptide(L)'
;LAAAGARAAVVAAGGVEALVGQLISPRPEVAMLSARALSSLSEDAVSHIPLAASALVPLIELVGKGGAAGKVAMVTLNRMAAGGKMEVLDALARSPAAIGAYVHELKGSREEQVVTMTALKHLAGVPMARQSIVDADGLGGLVEVAKSKSMDQGAKDAAALVLAALAAPPHTEQVAASGGVAALISVVAGTSQ
;
A
#
# COMPACT_ATOMS: atom_id res chain seq x y z
N LEU A 1 12.34 -4.03 22.07
CA LEU A 1 12.25 -5.48 22.34
C LEU A 1 10.97 -5.86 23.10
N ALA A 2 10.66 -5.26 24.26
CA ALA A 2 9.45 -5.62 25.04
C ALA A 2 8.10 -5.45 24.29
N ALA A 3 7.95 -4.38 23.51
CA ALA A 3 6.70 -4.11 22.81
C ALA A 3 6.44 -5.02 21.58
N ALA A 4 7.49 -5.57 20.95
CA ALA A 4 7.34 -6.56 19.87
C ALA A 4 6.83 -7.89 20.43
N GLY A 5 7.39 -8.33 21.57
CA GLY A 5 6.92 -9.52 22.28
C GLY A 5 5.44 -9.40 22.72
N ALA A 6 5.01 -8.22 23.16
CA ALA A 6 3.61 -7.98 23.52
C ALA A 6 2.65 -8.06 22.31
N ARG A 7 3.05 -7.55 21.14
CA ARG A 7 2.24 -7.63 19.91
C ARG A 7 2.10 -9.08 19.44
N ALA A 8 3.18 -9.84 19.44
CA ALA A 8 3.16 -11.26 19.09
C ALA A 8 2.23 -12.06 20.02
N ALA A 9 2.23 -11.75 21.34
CA ALA A 9 1.32 -12.37 22.30
C ALA A 9 -0.17 -12.04 22.03
N VAL A 10 -0.48 -10.79 21.68
CA VAL A 10 -1.84 -10.37 21.31
C VAL A 10 -2.32 -11.13 20.07
N VAL A 11 -1.48 -11.25 19.05
CA VAL A 11 -1.79 -12.01 17.83
C VAL A 11 -2.01 -13.50 18.15
N ALA A 12 -1.11 -14.10 18.94
CA ALA A 12 -1.23 -15.51 19.35
C ALA A 12 -2.50 -15.80 20.17
N ALA A 13 -3.02 -14.80 20.88
CA ALA A 13 -4.26 -14.90 21.66
C ALA A 13 -5.54 -14.66 20.83
N GLY A 14 -5.46 -14.53 19.50
CA GLY A 14 -6.62 -14.23 18.64
C GLY A 14 -7.10 -12.78 18.73
N GLY A 15 -6.21 -11.86 19.12
CA GLY A 15 -6.56 -10.44 19.28
C GLY A 15 -6.91 -9.74 17.97
N VAL A 16 -6.42 -10.21 16.82
CA VAL A 16 -6.74 -9.64 15.51
C VAL A 16 -8.23 -9.82 15.20
N GLU A 17 -8.75 -11.04 15.34
CA GLU A 17 -10.15 -11.39 15.08
C GLU A 17 -11.09 -10.61 16.00
N ALA A 18 -10.74 -10.50 17.29
CA ALA A 18 -11.51 -9.74 18.26
C ALA A 18 -11.60 -8.25 17.88
N LEU A 19 -10.48 -7.64 17.47
CA LEU A 19 -10.44 -6.24 17.03
C LEU A 19 -11.18 -6.04 15.71
N VAL A 20 -11.11 -7.00 14.78
CA VAL A 20 -11.86 -6.96 13.52
C VAL A 20 -13.37 -6.92 13.78
N GLY A 21 -13.87 -7.72 14.71
CA GLY A 21 -15.28 -7.68 15.10
C GLY A 21 -15.75 -6.30 15.61
N GLN A 22 -14.82 -5.47 16.11
CA GLN A 22 -15.10 -4.13 16.59
C GLN A 22 -14.97 -3.03 15.52
N LEU A 23 -14.39 -3.31 14.34
CA LEU A 23 -14.29 -2.36 13.22
C LEU A 23 -15.66 -1.97 12.65
N ILE A 24 -16.65 -2.88 12.75
CA ILE A 24 -18.03 -2.67 12.29
C ILE A 24 -18.96 -2.17 13.39
N SER A 25 -18.41 -1.80 14.55
CA SER A 25 -19.19 -1.28 15.67
C SER A 25 -19.99 -0.03 15.25
N PRO A 26 -21.26 0.11 15.67
CA PRO A 26 -22.04 1.32 15.41
C PRO A 26 -21.49 2.54 16.17
N ARG A 27 -20.54 2.32 17.09
CA ARG A 27 -19.85 3.35 17.87
C ARG A 27 -18.55 3.78 17.17
N PRO A 28 -18.47 4.99 16.58
CA PRO A 28 -17.31 5.43 15.80
C PRO A 28 -16.00 5.42 16.60
N GLU A 29 -16.05 5.71 17.90
CA GLU A 29 -14.91 5.68 18.79
C GLU A 29 -14.33 4.27 18.96
N VAL A 30 -15.20 3.25 19.00
CA VAL A 30 -14.78 1.85 19.10
C VAL A 30 -14.15 1.38 17.78
N ALA A 31 -14.75 1.73 16.65
CA ALA A 31 -14.19 1.42 15.34
C ALA A 31 -12.81 2.10 15.16
N MET A 32 -12.68 3.36 15.57
CA MET A 32 -11.41 4.10 15.55
C MET A 32 -10.34 3.46 16.44
N LEU A 33 -10.67 3.13 17.69
CA LEU A 33 -9.72 2.49 18.61
C LEU A 33 -9.26 1.13 18.06
N SER A 34 -10.17 0.37 17.46
CA SER A 34 -9.87 -0.92 16.85
C SER A 34 -8.96 -0.77 15.63
N ALA A 35 -9.24 0.20 14.75
CA ALA A 35 -8.37 0.53 13.63
C ALA A 35 -6.95 0.92 14.10
N ARG A 36 -6.84 1.74 15.15
CA ARG A 36 -5.54 2.13 15.74
C ARG A 36 -4.79 0.94 16.35
N ALA A 37 -5.50 0.04 17.03
CA ALA A 37 -4.90 -1.16 17.60
C ALA A 37 -4.34 -2.07 16.49
N LEU A 38 -5.12 -2.32 15.42
CA LEU A 38 -4.66 -3.08 14.26
C LEU A 38 -3.47 -2.39 13.56
N SER A 39 -3.51 -1.07 13.43
CA SER A 39 -2.39 -0.30 12.89
C SER A 39 -1.12 -0.44 13.75
N SER A 40 -1.25 -0.44 15.07
CA SER A 40 -0.12 -0.69 15.99
C SER A 40 0.42 -2.12 15.87
N LEU A 41 -0.44 -3.12 15.69
CA LEU A 41 -0.01 -4.50 15.44
C LEU A 41 0.78 -4.62 14.13
N SER A 42 0.38 -3.88 13.09
CA SER A 42 1.04 -3.89 11.78
C SER A 42 2.45 -3.28 11.76
N GLU A 43 2.90 -2.65 12.85
CA GLU A 43 4.30 -2.23 13.00
C GLU A 43 5.26 -3.41 13.14
N ASP A 44 4.75 -4.56 13.55
CA ASP A 44 5.51 -5.81 13.63
C ASP A 44 5.19 -6.69 12.43
N ALA A 45 6.23 -7.11 11.71
CA ALA A 45 6.10 -7.99 10.56
C ALA A 45 5.41 -9.32 10.92
N VAL A 46 5.57 -9.83 12.15
CA VAL A 46 4.91 -11.07 12.60
C VAL A 46 3.40 -10.98 12.46
N SER A 47 2.80 -9.80 12.66
CA SER A 47 1.36 -9.58 12.59
C SER A 47 0.80 -9.52 11.17
N HIS A 48 1.63 -9.32 10.15
CA HIS A 48 1.15 -9.02 8.78
C HIS A 48 0.33 -10.15 8.16
N ILE A 49 0.74 -11.42 8.34
CA ILE A 49 -0.01 -12.58 7.81
C ILE A 49 -1.36 -12.72 8.53
N PRO A 50 -1.44 -12.74 9.87
CA PRO A 50 -2.72 -12.74 10.60
C PRO A 50 -3.63 -11.57 10.22
N LEU A 51 -3.07 -10.36 10.06
CA LEU A 51 -3.84 -9.20 9.60
C LEU A 51 -4.39 -9.39 8.18
N ALA A 52 -3.60 -9.95 7.25
CA ALA A 52 -4.07 -10.23 5.91
C ALA A 52 -5.18 -11.29 5.88
N ALA A 53 -5.08 -12.31 6.74
CA ALA A 53 -6.07 -13.37 6.83
C ALA A 53 -7.41 -12.89 7.39
N SER A 54 -7.39 -12.04 8.42
CA SER A 54 -8.60 -11.74 9.21
C SER A 54 -9.11 -10.31 9.05
N ALA A 55 -8.25 -9.34 8.72
CA ALA A 55 -8.59 -7.91 8.75
C ALA A 55 -8.65 -7.24 7.36
N LEU A 56 -8.19 -7.90 6.29
CA LEU A 56 -8.03 -7.27 4.98
C LEU A 56 -9.32 -6.64 4.44
N VAL A 57 -10.41 -7.42 4.38
CA VAL A 57 -11.70 -6.93 3.84
C VAL A 57 -12.26 -5.77 4.68
N PRO A 58 -12.40 -5.88 6.01
CA PRO A 58 -12.86 -4.76 6.84
C PRO A 58 -11.99 -3.51 6.77
N LEU A 59 -10.66 -3.66 6.64
CA LEU A 59 -9.75 -2.52 6.48
C LEU A 59 -9.99 -1.81 5.14
N ILE A 60 -10.15 -2.55 4.04
CA ILE A 60 -10.46 -1.97 2.72
C ILE A 60 -11.81 -1.24 2.74
N GLU A 61 -12.84 -1.84 3.36
CA GLU A 61 -14.14 -1.19 3.51
C GLU A 61 -14.02 0.13 4.30
N LEU A 62 -13.20 0.15 5.35
CA LEU A 62 -12.97 1.35 6.15
C LEU A 62 -12.24 2.43 5.37
N VAL A 63 -11.25 2.05 4.54
CA VAL A 63 -10.59 2.96 3.60
C VAL A 63 -11.61 3.55 2.63
N GLY A 64 -12.49 2.74 2.06
CA GLY A 64 -13.54 3.19 1.13
C GLY A 64 -14.56 4.15 1.76
N LYS A 65 -14.86 3.99 3.06
CA LYS A 65 -15.69 4.94 3.83
C LYS A 65 -14.97 6.27 4.10
N GLY A 66 -13.64 6.28 4.05
CA GLY A 66 -12.81 7.45 4.31
C GLY A 66 -12.80 7.88 5.79
N GLY A 67 -12.56 9.17 6.00
CA GLY A 67 -12.43 9.76 7.34
C GLY A 67 -11.19 9.30 8.10
N ALA A 68 -11.11 9.66 9.38
CA ALA A 68 -9.92 9.39 10.18
C ALA A 68 -9.66 7.89 10.37
N ALA A 69 -10.71 7.07 10.49
CA ALA A 69 -10.56 5.62 10.63
C ALA A 69 -10.08 4.98 9.33
N GLY A 70 -10.59 5.43 8.17
CA GLY A 70 -10.11 5.01 6.86
C GLY A 70 -8.64 5.35 6.63
N LYS A 71 -8.18 6.53 7.05
CA LYS A 71 -6.75 6.89 7.00
C LYS A 71 -5.88 5.93 7.83
N VAL A 72 -6.31 5.58 9.04
CA VAL A 72 -5.60 4.60 9.89
C VAL A 72 -5.59 3.20 9.26
N ALA A 73 -6.71 2.80 8.64
CA ALA A 73 -6.75 1.54 7.89
C ALA A 73 -5.78 1.56 6.70
N MET A 74 -5.68 2.67 5.97
CA MET A 74 -4.75 2.79 4.85
C MET A 74 -3.29 2.69 5.31
N VAL A 75 -2.94 3.32 6.43
CA VAL A 75 -1.61 3.14 7.06
C VAL A 75 -1.34 1.66 7.39
N THR A 76 -2.36 0.93 7.85
CA THR A 76 -2.25 -0.51 8.17
C THR A 76 -1.98 -1.32 6.90
N LEU A 77 -2.74 -1.08 5.82
CA LEU A 77 -2.52 -1.75 4.53
C LEU A 77 -1.14 -1.44 3.95
N ASN A 78 -0.69 -0.19 4.04
CA ASN A 78 0.65 0.23 3.61
C ASN A 78 1.75 -0.53 4.37
N ARG A 79 1.65 -0.64 5.70
CA ARG A 79 2.61 -1.39 6.53
C ARG A 79 2.64 -2.88 6.19
N MET A 80 1.47 -3.48 5.97
CA MET A 80 1.36 -4.88 5.56
C MET A 80 2.06 -5.13 4.22
N ALA A 81 1.82 -4.28 3.22
CA ALA A 81 2.48 -4.38 1.91
C ALA A 81 4.00 -4.15 2.01
N ALA A 82 4.43 -3.14 2.78
CA ALA A 82 5.83 -2.81 2.98
C ALA A 82 6.62 -3.93 3.69
N GLY A 83 5.95 -4.83 4.42
CA GLY A 83 6.56 -6.02 5.01
C GLY A 83 7.01 -7.07 3.98
N GLY A 84 6.57 -6.97 2.72
CA GLY A 84 7.10 -7.77 1.61
C GLY A 84 6.78 -9.26 1.66
N LYS A 85 5.88 -9.71 2.55
CA LYS A 85 5.50 -11.12 2.66
C LYS A 85 4.62 -11.53 1.49
N MET A 86 5.01 -12.58 0.77
CA MET A 86 4.34 -13.01 -0.46
C MET A 86 2.85 -13.31 -0.25
N GLU A 87 2.49 -13.95 0.85
CA GLU A 87 1.10 -14.27 1.20
C GLU A 87 0.24 -13.02 1.38
N VAL A 88 0.85 -11.96 1.95
CA VAL A 88 0.19 -10.67 2.19
C VAL A 88 0.05 -9.90 0.88
N LEU A 89 1.11 -9.87 0.07
CA LEU A 89 1.09 -9.22 -1.24
C LEU A 89 0.09 -9.89 -2.19
N ASP A 90 0.01 -11.23 -2.19
CA ASP A 90 -0.97 -11.98 -2.97
C ASP A 90 -2.40 -11.67 -2.54
N ALA A 91 -2.65 -11.60 -1.22
CA ALA A 91 -3.97 -11.25 -0.69
C ALA A 91 -4.39 -9.82 -1.09
N LEU A 92 -3.48 -8.86 -0.99
CA LEU A 92 -3.70 -7.47 -1.43
C LEU A 92 -3.93 -7.39 -2.95
N ALA A 93 -3.10 -8.10 -3.74
CA ALA A 93 -3.21 -8.12 -5.19
C ALA A 93 -4.53 -8.71 -5.69
N ARG A 94 -5.11 -9.67 -4.96
CA ARG A 94 -6.44 -10.26 -5.26
C ARG A 94 -7.60 -9.29 -5.04
N SER A 95 -7.34 -8.13 -4.43
CA SER A 95 -8.36 -7.11 -4.16
C SER A 95 -8.16 -5.87 -5.03
N PRO A 96 -8.92 -5.72 -6.14
CA PRO A 96 -8.90 -4.50 -6.94
C PRO A 96 -9.19 -3.25 -6.13
N ALA A 97 -10.03 -3.35 -5.09
CA ALA A 97 -10.33 -2.24 -4.19
C ALA A 97 -9.11 -1.81 -3.35
N ALA A 98 -8.27 -2.76 -2.92
CA ALA A 98 -7.02 -2.43 -2.24
C ALA A 98 -6.05 -1.72 -3.19
N ILE A 99 -5.87 -2.25 -4.41
CA ILE A 99 -5.01 -1.63 -5.42
C ILE A 99 -5.51 -0.24 -5.80
N GLY A 100 -6.82 -0.08 -5.99
CA GLY A 100 -7.45 1.21 -6.24
C GLY A 100 -7.21 2.22 -5.11
N ALA A 101 -7.20 1.78 -3.85
CA ALA A 101 -6.87 2.64 -2.72
C ALA A 101 -5.41 3.14 -2.74
N TYR A 102 -4.44 2.26 -3.04
CA TYR A 102 -3.04 2.67 -3.21
C TYR A 102 -2.89 3.64 -4.38
N VAL A 103 -3.52 3.37 -5.52
CA VAL A 103 -3.46 4.26 -6.67
C VAL A 103 -4.10 5.63 -6.36
N HIS A 104 -5.20 5.65 -5.60
CA HIS A 104 -5.81 6.90 -5.15
C HIS A 104 -4.87 7.74 -4.26
N GLU A 105 -4.09 7.12 -3.36
CA GLU A 105 -3.10 7.85 -2.53
C GLU A 105 -1.97 8.50 -3.33
N LEU A 106 -1.74 8.10 -4.59
CA LEU A 106 -0.80 8.83 -5.47
C LEU A 106 -1.22 10.27 -5.71
N LYS A 107 -2.50 10.60 -5.53
CA LYS A 107 -3.05 11.96 -5.63
C LYS A 107 -3.13 12.68 -4.26
N GLY A 108 -2.68 12.01 -3.21
CA GLY A 108 -2.74 12.50 -1.83
C GLY A 108 -1.61 13.48 -1.49
N SER A 109 -1.44 13.71 -0.19
CA SER A 109 -0.31 14.44 0.36
C SER A 109 1.02 13.75 0.06
N ARG A 110 2.13 14.50 0.17
CA ARG A 110 3.48 13.94 0.02
C ARG A 110 3.72 12.72 0.92
N GLU A 111 3.26 12.79 2.16
CA GLU A 111 3.45 11.71 3.13
C GLU A 111 2.69 10.45 2.70
N GLU A 112 1.44 10.61 2.27
CA GLU A 112 0.62 9.53 1.72
C GLU A 112 1.30 8.93 0.46
N GLN A 113 1.75 9.76 -0.48
CA GLN A 113 2.47 9.32 -1.68
C GLN A 113 3.73 8.49 -1.36
N VAL A 114 4.60 8.95 -0.45
CA VAL A 114 5.85 8.25 -0.10
C VAL A 114 5.56 6.87 0.48
N VAL A 115 4.60 6.79 1.40
CA VAL A 115 4.24 5.53 2.07
C VAL A 115 3.60 4.56 1.07
N THR A 116 2.64 5.03 0.27
CA THR A 116 2.00 4.24 -0.79
C THR A 116 3.00 3.77 -1.85
N MET A 117 4.04 4.55 -2.16
CA MET A 117 5.06 4.11 -3.12
C MET A 117 5.89 2.94 -2.64
N THR A 118 6.13 2.83 -1.34
CA THR A 118 6.76 1.64 -0.79
C THR A 118 5.87 0.41 -0.96
N ALA A 119 4.56 0.53 -0.75
CA ALA A 119 3.61 -0.56 -0.96
C ALA A 119 3.52 -0.98 -2.44
N LEU A 120 3.30 -0.01 -3.35
CA LEU A 120 3.17 -0.26 -4.78
C LEU A 120 4.44 -0.87 -5.38
N LYS A 121 5.63 -0.51 -4.90
CA LYS A 121 6.90 -1.15 -5.30
C LYS A 121 6.90 -2.66 -5.03
N HIS A 122 6.44 -3.08 -3.86
CA HIS A 122 6.37 -4.52 -3.53
C HIS A 122 5.26 -5.22 -4.33
N LEU A 123 4.09 -4.58 -4.45
CA LEU A 123 2.96 -5.10 -5.23
C LEU A 123 3.30 -5.24 -6.71
N ALA A 124 4.12 -4.35 -7.27
CA ALA A 124 4.62 -4.49 -8.64
C ALA A 124 5.48 -5.75 -8.86
N GLY A 125 5.93 -6.42 -7.80
CA GLY A 125 6.52 -7.76 -7.88
C GLY A 125 5.50 -8.86 -8.25
N VAL A 126 4.21 -8.62 -8.02
CA VAL A 126 3.11 -9.58 -8.25
C VAL A 126 2.43 -9.29 -9.60
N PRO A 127 2.43 -10.23 -10.57
CA PRO A 127 1.90 -9.98 -11.92
C PRO A 127 0.45 -9.47 -11.96
N MET A 128 -0.44 -10.02 -11.12
CA MET A 128 -1.84 -9.61 -11.10
C MET A 128 -2.03 -8.18 -10.57
N ALA A 129 -1.22 -7.76 -9.59
CA ALA A 129 -1.27 -6.40 -9.09
C ALA A 129 -0.86 -5.39 -10.17
N ARG A 130 0.07 -5.74 -11.08
CA ARG A 130 0.46 -4.89 -12.21
C ARG A 130 -0.73 -4.53 -13.09
N GLN A 131 -1.51 -5.53 -13.48
CA GLN A 131 -2.74 -5.32 -14.25
C GLN A 131 -3.71 -4.41 -13.49
N SER A 132 -3.97 -4.70 -12.20
CA SER A 132 -4.87 -3.87 -11.40
C SER A 132 -4.39 -2.43 -11.18
N ILE A 133 -3.07 -2.19 -11.11
CA ILE A 133 -2.51 -0.83 -11.02
C ILE A 133 -2.80 -0.05 -12.31
N VAL A 134 -2.65 -0.70 -13.46
CA VAL A 134 -2.95 -0.08 -14.77
C VAL A 134 -4.44 0.15 -14.92
N ASP A 135 -5.28 -0.83 -14.58
CA ASP A 135 -6.75 -0.74 -14.66
C ASP A 135 -7.32 0.34 -13.72
N ALA A 136 -6.63 0.64 -12.63
CA ALA A 136 -6.99 1.71 -11.69
C ALA A 136 -6.45 3.09 -12.09
N ASP A 137 -5.94 3.26 -13.31
CA ASP A 137 -5.34 4.50 -13.84
C ASP A 137 -4.09 4.98 -13.06
N GLY A 138 -3.28 4.05 -12.54
CA GLY A 138 -2.12 4.37 -11.71
C GLY A 138 -0.92 4.99 -12.43
N LEU A 139 -0.83 4.83 -13.75
CA LEU A 139 0.34 5.25 -14.54
C LEU A 139 0.61 6.75 -14.46
N GLY A 140 -0.44 7.59 -14.48
CA GLY A 140 -0.27 9.05 -14.40
C GLY A 140 0.37 9.49 -13.09
N GLY A 141 -0.16 9.01 -11.96
CA GLY A 141 0.37 9.33 -10.63
C GLY A 141 1.81 8.83 -10.44
N LEU A 142 2.14 7.65 -10.98
CA LEU A 142 3.52 7.13 -10.96
C LEU A 142 4.49 8.04 -11.72
N VAL A 143 4.10 8.52 -12.91
CA VAL A 143 4.89 9.46 -13.71
C VAL A 143 5.08 10.80 -13.00
N GLU A 144 4.01 11.31 -12.36
CA GLU A 144 4.07 12.55 -11.57
C GLU A 144 5.05 12.43 -10.40
N VAL A 145 4.99 11.34 -9.63
CA VAL A 145 5.93 11.10 -8.51
C VAL A 145 7.37 10.99 -9.02
N ALA A 146 7.62 10.19 -10.06
CA ALA A 146 8.97 9.99 -10.61
C ALA A 146 9.61 11.30 -11.12
N LYS A 147 8.82 12.21 -11.69
CA LYS A 147 9.30 13.49 -12.25
C LYS A 147 9.25 14.65 -11.24
N SER A 148 8.69 14.44 -10.06
CA SER A 148 8.49 15.50 -9.08
C SER A 148 9.83 16.10 -8.62
N LYS A 149 9.89 17.43 -8.51
CA LYS A 149 11.04 18.13 -7.92
C LYS A 149 10.97 18.20 -6.39
N SER A 150 9.77 18.03 -5.82
CA SER A 150 9.54 18.14 -4.37
C SER A 150 9.65 16.80 -3.63
N MET A 151 9.55 15.67 -4.35
CA MET A 151 9.80 14.34 -3.78
C MET A 151 11.29 14.11 -3.51
N ASP A 152 11.58 13.32 -2.49
CA ASP A 152 12.92 12.77 -2.27
C ASP A 152 13.24 11.69 -3.31
N GLN A 153 14.52 11.34 -3.41
CA GLN A 153 14.99 10.38 -4.41
C GLN A 153 14.42 8.98 -4.19
N GLY A 154 14.22 8.56 -2.93
CA GLY A 154 13.68 7.23 -2.62
C GLY A 154 12.28 7.01 -3.17
N ALA A 155 11.40 8.01 -3.06
CA ALA A 155 10.07 7.96 -3.67
C ALA A 155 10.11 7.96 -5.20
N LYS A 156 11.01 8.73 -5.83
CA LYS A 156 11.19 8.75 -7.29
C LYS A 156 11.70 7.41 -7.81
N ASP A 157 12.67 6.82 -7.13
CA ASP A 157 13.23 5.51 -7.47
C ASP A 157 12.17 4.42 -7.31
N ALA A 158 11.36 4.47 -6.25
CA ALA A 158 10.25 3.54 -6.07
C ALA A 158 9.22 3.65 -7.20
N ALA A 159 8.83 4.88 -7.59
CA ALA A 159 7.94 5.10 -8.72
C ALA A 159 8.53 4.60 -10.04
N ALA A 160 9.81 4.86 -10.29
CA ALA A 160 10.53 4.37 -11.46
C ALA A 160 10.60 2.84 -11.50
N LEU A 161 10.84 2.17 -10.35
CA LEU A 161 10.84 0.71 -10.27
C LEU A 161 9.47 0.11 -10.59
N VAL A 162 8.38 0.73 -10.11
CA VAL A 162 7.02 0.31 -10.48
C VAL A 162 6.80 0.51 -11.98
N LEU A 163 7.13 1.68 -12.54
CA LEU A 163 7.02 1.94 -13.98
C LEU A 163 7.84 0.95 -14.81
N ALA A 164 9.05 0.60 -14.38
CA ALA A 164 9.89 -0.38 -15.05
C ALA A 164 9.27 -1.79 -15.01
N ALA A 165 8.69 -2.19 -13.89
CA ALA A 165 7.96 -3.45 -13.77
C ALA A 165 6.71 -3.50 -14.66
N LEU A 166 6.07 -2.35 -14.91
CA LEU A 166 4.96 -2.20 -15.84
C LEU A 166 5.42 -2.02 -17.30
N ALA A 167 6.68 -1.68 -17.58
CA ALA A 167 7.18 -1.48 -18.94
C ALA A 167 7.39 -2.79 -19.73
N ALA A 168 6.89 -3.91 -19.20
CA ALA A 168 6.88 -5.21 -19.86
C ALA A 168 5.47 -5.56 -20.40
N PRO A 169 5.36 -6.48 -21.37
CA PRO A 169 4.06 -6.95 -21.83
C PRO A 169 3.18 -7.43 -20.65
N PRO A 170 1.87 -7.15 -20.67
CA PRO A 170 1.10 -6.54 -21.76
C PRO A 170 0.98 -4.99 -21.68
N HIS A 171 1.71 -4.31 -20.80
CA HIS A 171 1.46 -2.90 -20.47
C HIS A 171 2.41 -1.89 -21.15
N THR A 172 3.33 -2.37 -21.99
CA THR A 172 4.38 -1.54 -22.60
C THR A 172 3.83 -0.32 -23.33
N GLU A 173 2.73 -0.47 -24.08
CA GLU A 173 2.12 0.63 -24.83
C GLU A 173 1.48 1.68 -23.90
N GLN A 174 0.76 1.24 -22.86
CA GLN A 174 0.17 2.15 -21.87
C GLN A 174 1.24 2.95 -21.13
N VAL A 175 2.35 2.31 -20.75
CA VAL A 175 3.48 2.99 -20.10
C VAL A 175 4.14 4.01 -21.03
N ALA A 176 4.26 3.70 -22.32
CA ALA A 176 4.77 4.66 -23.30
C ALA A 176 3.82 5.86 -23.47
N ALA A 177 2.52 5.59 -23.61
CA ALA A 177 1.48 6.60 -23.77
C ALA A 177 1.35 7.54 -22.55
N SER A 178 1.62 7.05 -21.34
CA SER A 178 1.57 7.87 -20.12
C SER A 178 2.81 8.76 -19.92
N GLY A 179 3.81 8.68 -20.79
CA GLY A 179 5.10 9.35 -20.61
C GLY A 179 6.05 8.64 -19.63
N GLY A 180 5.77 7.37 -19.29
CA GLY A 180 6.58 6.56 -18.39
C GLY A 180 8.02 6.37 -18.86
N VAL A 181 8.25 6.21 -20.16
CA VAL A 181 9.60 6.07 -20.73
C VAL A 181 10.48 7.30 -20.43
N ALA A 182 9.93 8.50 -20.61
CA ALA A 182 10.65 9.74 -20.31
C ALA A 182 10.93 9.90 -18.81
N ALA A 183 9.99 9.47 -17.95
CA ALA A 183 10.19 9.46 -16.51
C ALA A 183 11.34 8.52 -16.10
N LEU A 184 11.38 7.31 -16.67
CA LEU A 184 12.46 6.33 -16.42
C LEU A 184 13.83 6.86 -16.82
N ILE A 185 13.95 7.44 -18.02
CA ILE A 185 15.20 8.05 -18.49
C ILE A 185 15.65 9.18 -17.56
N SER A 186 14.71 10.03 -17.12
CA SER A 186 15.02 11.15 -16.23
C SER A 186 15.57 10.70 -14.88
N VAL A 187 15.04 9.62 -14.31
CA VAL A 187 15.52 9.10 -13.02
C VAL A 187 16.93 8.51 -13.18
N VAL A 188 17.17 7.69 -14.22
CA VAL A 188 18.50 7.10 -14.48
C VAL A 188 19.57 8.16 -14.78
N ALA A 189 19.24 9.16 -15.58
CA ALA A 189 20.15 10.27 -15.89
C ALA A 189 20.42 11.15 -14.66
N GLY A 190 19.43 11.31 -13.77
CA GLY A 190 19.56 12.05 -12.51
C GLY A 190 20.34 11.32 -11.43
N THR A 191 20.36 9.99 -11.44
CA THR A 191 21.17 9.16 -10.51
C THR A 191 22.66 9.13 -10.85
N SER A 192 23.09 9.78 -11.93
CA SER A 192 24.48 9.79 -12.42
C SER A 192 25.31 11.01 -11.95
N GLN A 193 24.88 11.72 -10.90
CA GLN A 193 25.59 12.88 -10.33
C GLN A 193 25.90 12.70 -8.84
#